data_AF-A0A2M9V3W3-F1
#
_entry.id   AF-A0A2M9V3W3-F1
#
_cell.length_a   1.000
_cell.length_b   1.000
_cell.length_c   1.000
_cell.angle_alpha   90.00
_cell.angle_beta   90.00
_cell.angle_gamma   90.00
#
_symmetry.space_group_name_H-M   'P 1'
#
loop_
_entity.id
_entity.type
_entity.pdbx_description
1 polymer ?
#
loop_
_entity_poly.entity_id
_entity_poly.type
_entity_poly.pdbx_seq_one_letter_code
_entity_poly.pdbx_strand_id
1 'polypeptide(L)'
;MTKRQVFYSFHFKNDSWRAGQVRNIGVVEGNTPVSSNDWEEVKRKGNVAVKRWINSHMEYRSCIIVLIGSETSSREWCRYEIEHAWKEGKGIVGIYVHHLKDFNGEQSTKGNNPFKLFYIDRTYNYIAERNYPVDGNEINLSEICKTYNPPYKISTNVYDYIKEHINEWVEEAIRIRNQYPK
;
A
#
# COMPACT_ATOMS: atom_id res chain seq x y z
N MET A 1 -18.93 10.82 10.90
CA MET A 1 -17.46 10.83 10.87
C MET A 1 -17.01 10.94 9.42
N THR A 2 -16.06 11.83 9.13
CA THR A 2 -15.44 11.93 7.79
C THR A 2 -14.58 10.70 7.52
N LYS A 3 -14.72 10.07 6.35
CA LYS A 3 -13.90 8.91 5.96
C LYS A 3 -12.44 9.33 5.79
N ARG A 4 -11.52 8.47 6.20
CA ARG A 4 -10.09 8.68 5.92
C ARG A 4 -9.85 8.63 4.42
N GLN A 5 -9.07 9.59 3.94
CA GLN A 5 -8.60 9.65 2.57
C GLN A 5 -7.35 8.79 2.45
N VAL A 6 -7.40 7.74 1.62
CA VAL A 6 -6.30 6.78 1.48
C VAL A 6 -5.82 6.68 0.03
N PHE A 7 -4.55 6.33 -0.13
CA PHE A 7 -3.97 5.97 -1.42
C PHE A 7 -3.82 4.45 -1.52
N TYR A 8 -4.32 3.83 -2.60
CA TYR A 8 -4.14 2.39 -2.83
C TYR A 8 -2.93 2.15 -3.74
N SER A 9 -1.93 1.44 -3.22
CA SER A 9 -0.72 0.98 -3.94
C SER A 9 -0.88 -0.51 -4.28
N PHE A 10 -0.78 -0.89 -5.54
CA PHE A 10 -0.91 -2.29 -5.98
C PHE A 10 -0.25 -2.56 -7.33
N HIS A 11 -0.01 -3.83 -7.65
CA HIS A 11 0.49 -4.20 -8.97
C HIS A 11 -0.64 -4.12 -10.01
N PHE A 12 -0.69 -3.04 -10.77
CA PHE A 12 -1.80 -2.74 -11.67
C PHE A 12 -2.15 -3.89 -12.65
N LYS A 13 -1.14 -4.54 -13.23
CA LYS A 13 -1.36 -5.62 -14.22
C LYS A 13 -2.02 -6.85 -13.61
N ASN A 14 -1.61 -7.31 -12.43
CA ASN A 14 -2.08 -8.58 -11.86
C ASN A 14 -3.21 -8.40 -10.86
N ASP A 15 -3.27 -7.23 -10.19
CA ASP A 15 -4.11 -7.04 -9.01
C ASP A 15 -5.15 -5.93 -9.18
N SER A 16 -5.31 -5.34 -10.36
CA SER A 16 -6.33 -4.30 -10.61
C SER A 16 -7.75 -4.73 -10.25
N TRP A 17 -8.14 -5.97 -10.59
CA TRP A 17 -9.46 -6.50 -10.25
C TRP A 17 -9.65 -6.74 -8.74
N ARG A 18 -8.61 -7.27 -8.08
CA ARG A 18 -8.59 -7.50 -6.63
C ARG A 18 -8.61 -6.18 -5.87
N ALA A 19 -7.86 -5.18 -6.36
CA ALA A 19 -7.88 -3.83 -5.85
C ALA A 19 -9.25 -3.16 -6.04
N GLY A 20 -9.90 -3.38 -7.18
CA GLY A 20 -11.27 -2.91 -7.43
C GLY A 20 -12.25 -3.38 -6.36
N GLN A 21 -12.19 -4.66 -5.96
CA GLN A 21 -13.01 -5.18 -4.87
C GLN A 21 -12.76 -4.43 -3.55
N VAL A 22 -11.50 -4.29 -3.13
CA VAL A 22 -11.17 -3.61 -1.86
C VAL A 22 -11.58 -2.13 -1.88
N ARG A 23 -11.46 -1.45 -3.03
CA ARG A 23 -11.86 -0.05 -3.17
C ARG A 23 -13.38 0.14 -3.12
N ASN A 24 -14.13 -0.81 -3.69
CA ASN A 24 -15.59 -0.78 -3.72
C ASN A 24 -16.24 -1.04 -2.34
N ILE A 25 -15.45 -1.47 -1.33
CA ILE A 25 -15.92 -1.58 0.06
C ILE A 25 -16.46 -0.24 0.56
N GLY A 26 -15.83 0.88 0.17
CA GLY A 26 -16.30 2.23 0.48
C GLY A 26 -16.26 2.63 1.96
N VAL A 27 -15.61 1.85 2.82
CA VAL A 27 -15.45 2.17 4.26
C VAL A 27 -14.45 3.32 4.45
N VAL A 28 -13.37 3.33 3.69
CA VAL A 28 -12.44 4.45 3.54
C VAL A 28 -12.59 5.06 2.14
N GLU A 29 -12.24 6.33 2.00
CA GLU A 29 -12.32 7.02 0.71
C GLU A 29 -10.98 6.92 -0.01
N GLY A 30 -10.95 6.09 -1.05
CA GLY A 30 -9.79 5.93 -1.91
C GLY A 30 -9.64 7.04 -2.94
N ASN A 31 -8.46 7.14 -3.53
CA ASN A 31 -8.29 7.85 -4.79
C ASN A 31 -9.29 7.33 -5.87
N THR A 32 -9.67 8.20 -6.80
CA THR A 32 -10.52 7.84 -7.96
C THR A 32 -9.85 6.71 -8.76
N PRO A 33 -10.62 5.72 -9.28
CA PRO A 33 -10.10 4.72 -10.20
C PRO A 33 -9.43 5.38 -11.40
N VAL A 34 -8.13 5.17 -11.50
CA VAL A 34 -7.35 5.51 -12.69
C VAL A 34 -7.65 4.43 -13.71
N SER A 35 -8.11 4.82 -14.89
CA SER A 35 -8.30 3.83 -15.95
C SER A 35 -6.94 3.27 -16.36
N SER A 36 -6.92 2.04 -16.87
CA SER A 36 -5.70 1.45 -17.42
C SER A 36 -5.07 2.35 -18.48
N ASN A 37 -5.90 3.04 -19.26
CA ASN A 37 -5.44 3.93 -20.32
C ASN A 37 -4.73 5.17 -19.75
N ASP A 38 -5.29 5.80 -18.72
CA ASP A 38 -4.67 6.97 -18.08
C ASP A 38 -3.33 6.60 -17.44
N TRP A 39 -3.26 5.43 -16.81
CA TRP A 39 -2.01 4.94 -16.21
C TRP A 39 -0.94 4.66 -17.26
N GLU A 40 -1.28 4.03 -18.38
CA GLU A 40 -0.34 3.83 -19.49
C GLU A 40 0.11 5.17 -20.10
N GLU A 41 -0.78 6.16 -20.21
CA GLU A 41 -0.43 7.48 -20.71
C GLU A 41 0.56 8.20 -19.78
N VAL A 42 0.34 8.13 -18.47
CA VAL A 42 1.27 8.70 -17.47
C VAL A 42 2.63 8.01 -17.54
N LYS A 43 2.67 6.68 -17.69
CA LYS A 43 3.93 5.93 -17.86
C LYS A 43 4.67 6.32 -19.14
N ARG A 44 3.97 6.57 -20.24
CA ARG A 44 4.58 7.03 -21.51
C ARG A 44 5.24 8.41 -21.39
N LYS A 45 4.78 9.25 -20.46
CA LYS A 45 5.38 10.56 -20.17
C LYS A 45 6.67 10.47 -19.34
N GLY A 46 7.10 9.27 -18.97
CA GLY A 46 8.39 8.98 -18.32
C GLY A 46 8.38 9.12 -16.79
N ASN A 47 9.48 8.70 -16.17
CA ASN A 47 9.55 8.52 -14.71
C ASN A 47 9.25 9.78 -13.90
N VAL A 48 9.63 10.97 -14.39
CA VAL A 48 9.34 12.24 -13.71
C VAL A 48 7.84 12.52 -13.67
N ALA A 49 7.11 12.24 -14.76
CA ALA A 49 5.68 12.42 -14.82
C ALA A 49 4.95 11.45 -13.89
N VAL A 50 5.40 10.18 -13.84
CA VAL A 50 4.82 9.18 -12.94
C VAL A 50 5.03 9.57 -11.47
N LYS A 51 6.24 10.01 -11.08
CA LYS A 51 6.49 10.50 -9.71
C LYS A 51 5.59 11.68 -9.34
N ARG A 52 5.51 12.70 -10.21
CA ARG A 52 4.63 13.87 -9.97
C ARG A 52 3.17 13.44 -9.82
N TRP A 53 2.73 12.52 -10.67
CA TRP A 53 1.38 11.99 -10.62
C TRP A 53 1.12 11.26 -9.28
N ILE A 54 2.00 10.36 -8.85
CA ILE A 54 1.90 9.66 -7.55
C ILE A 54 1.82 10.67 -6.40
N ASN A 55 2.74 11.64 -6.36
CA ASN A 55 2.83 12.61 -5.27
C ASN A 55 1.54 13.42 -5.15
N SER A 56 1.02 13.95 -6.27
CA SER A 56 -0.25 14.72 -6.28
C SER A 56 -1.46 13.90 -5.81
N HIS A 57 -1.50 12.59 -6.12
CA HIS A 57 -2.59 11.72 -5.71
C HIS A 57 -2.47 11.29 -4.23
N MET A 58 -1.28 11.43 -3.65
CA MET A 58 -0.97 11.09 -2.26
C MET A 58 -1.04 12.29 -1.30
N GLU A 59 -0.90 13.52 -1.80
CA GLU A 59 -0.80 14.77 -1.02
C GLU A 59 -1.88 14.89 0.07
N TYR A 60 -3.15 14.76 -0.30
CA TYR A 60 -4.29 14.92 0.61
C TYR A 60 -4.72 13.61 1.31
N ARG A 61 -3.88 12.58 1.27
CA ARG A 61 -4.15 11.29 1.90
C ARG A 61 -3.51 11.24 3.28
N SER A 62 -4.14 10.54 4.22
CA SER A 62 -3.58 10.31 5.55
C SER A 62 -2.79 9.01 5.65
N CYS A 63 -3.07 8.05 4.76
CA CYS A 63 -2.51 6.72 4.79
C CYS A 63 -2.42 6.11 3.39
N ILE A 64 -1.44 5.25 3.16
CA ILE A 64 -1.38 4.36 2.01
C ILE A 64 -1.74 2.93 2.42
N ILE A 65 -2.50 2.26 1.56
CA ILE A 65 -2.84 0.85 1.68
C ILE A 65 -2.14 0.12 0.54
N VAL A 66 -1.14 -0.69 0.87
CA VAL A 66 -0.43 -1.55 -0.08
C VAL A 66 -1.18 -2.87 -0.19
N LEU A 67 -1.83 -3.13 -1.34
CA LEU A 67 -2.51 -4.39 -1.60
C LEU A 67 -1.50 -5.40 -2.16
N ILE A 68 -1.14 -6.37 -1.32
CA ILE A 68 -0.03 -7.29 -1.56
C ILE A 68 -0.54 -8.54 -2.28
N GLY A 69 -0.32 -8.56 -3.59
CA GLY A 69 -0.40 -9.74 -4.46
C GLY A 69 0.96 -10.43 -4.59
N SER A 70 1.06 -11.39 -5.51
CA SER A 70 2.25 -12.23 -5.71
C SER A 70 3.51 -11.44 -6.08
N GLU A 71 3.34 -10.37 -6.86
CA GLU A 71 4.46 -9.61 -7.44
C GLU A 71 4.53 -8.15 -6.94
N THR A 72 3.69 -7.73 -6.00
CA THR A 72 3.62 -6.31 -5.59
C THR A 72 4.95 -5.78 -5.07
N SER A 73 5.70 -6.58 -4.31
CA SER A 73 6.99 -6.18 -3.73
C SER A 73 8.11 -5.96 -4.75
N SER A 74 8.02 -6.53 -5.96
CA SER A 74 9.03 -6.33 -7.00
C SER A 74 8.78 -5.08 -7.87
N ARG A 75 7.64 -4.40 -7.70
CA ARG A 75 7.25 -3.27 -8.55
C ARG A 75 7.87 -1.97 -8.09
N GLU A 76 8.59 -1.31 -9.01
CA GLU A 76 9.29 -0.04 -8.76
C GLU A 76 8.36 1.04 -8.22
N TRP A 77 7.15 1.15 -8.77
CA TRP A 77 6.21 2.21 -8.38
C TRP A 77 5.61 1.94 -7.01
N CYS A 78 5.32 0.68 -6.66
CA CYS A 78 4.91 0.33 -5.30
C CYS A 78 6.01 0.62 -4.28
N ARG A 79 7.28 0.36 -4.63
CA ARG A 79 8.43 0.71 -3.78
C ARG A 79 8.56 2.22 -3.59
N TYR A 80 8.43 2.98 -4.69
CA TYR A 80 8.43 4.45 -4.63
C TYR A 80 7.28 5.01 -3.80
N GLU A 81 6.07 4.47 -3.94
CA GLU A 81 4.89 4.87 -3.18
C GLU A 81 5.09 4.68 -1.67
N ILE A 82 5.68 3.55 -1.25
CA ILE A 82 6.04 3.28 0.15
C ILE A 82 7.07 4.29 0.66
N GLU A 83 8.15 4.50 -0.09
CA GLU A 83 9.22 5.41 0.28
C GLU A 83 8.71 6.84 0.41
N HIS A 84 7.93 7.31 -0.57
CA HIS A 84 7.36 8.65 -0.57
C HIS A 84 6.35 8.84 0.55
N ALA A 85 5.46 7.87 0.78
CA ALA A 85 4.48 7.94 1.87
C ALA A 85 5.13 8.08 3.25
N TRP A 86 6.24 7.38 3.49
CA TRP A 86 6.96 7.51 4.75
C TRP A 86 7.51 8.93 4.93
N LYS A 87 8.17 9.45 3.88
CA LYS A 87 8.74 10.81 3.87
C LYS A 87 7.66 11.88 4.05
N GLU A 88 6.47 11.69 3.49
CA GLU A 88 5.34 12.61 3.62
C GLU A 88 4.55 12.44 4.94
N GLY A 89 5.04 11.63 5.88
CA GLY A 89 4.40 11.47 7.18
C GLY A 89 3.08 10.69 7.15
N LYS A 90 2.85 9.88 6.11
CA LYS A 90 1.60 9.11 5.93
C LYS A 90 1.65 7.77 6.66
N GLY A 91 0.51 7.33 7.18
CA GLY A 91 0.37 5.95 7.68
C GLY A 91 0.61 4.93 6.55
N ILE A 92 1.22 3.79 6.86
CA ILE A 92 1.47 2.73 5.87
C ILE A 92 0.93 1.40 6.41
N VAL A 93 0.06 0.75 5.64
CA VAL A 93 -0.47 -0.59 5.95
C VAL A 93 -0.44 -1.49 4.74
N GLY A 94 -0.14 -2.78 4.94
CA GLY A 94 -0.24 -3.80 3.91
C GLY A 94 -1.44 -4.71 4.12
N ILE A 95 -2.13 -5.10 3.04
CA ILE A 95 -3.23 -6.07 3.08
C ILE A 95 -2.98 -7.10 1.99
N TYR A 96 -2.88 -8.38 2.37
CA TYR A 96 -2.72 -9.45 1.38
C TYR A 96 -4.04 -9.70 0.65
N VAL A 97 -4.01 -9.67 -0.69
CA VAL A 97 -5.21 -9.82 -1.54
C VAL A 97 -5.23 -11.10 -2.37
N HIS A 98 -4.23 -11.96 -2.21
CA HIS A 98 -4.07 -13.18 -3.03
C HIS A 98 -5.27 -14.16 -3.00
N HIS A 99 -6.05 -14.19 -1.92
CA HIS A 99 -7.28 -14.99 -1.84
C HIS A 99 -8.54 -14.27 -2.36
N LEU A 100 -8.45 -13.01 -2.78
CA LEU A 100 -9.51 -12.39 -3.58
C LEU A 100 -9.45 -12.96 -5.00
N LYS A 101 -10.61 -13.25 -5.58
CA LYS A 101 -10.71 -13.71 -6.97
C LYS A 101 -10.46 -12.57 -7.94
N ASP A 102 -9.85 -12.84 -9.09
CA ASP A 102 -9.84 -11.90 -10.21
C ASP A 102 -11.11 -12.03 -11.07
N PHE A 103 -11.11 -11.42 -12.26
CA PHE A 103 -12.23 -11.41 -13.18
C PHE A 103 -12.57 -12.81 -13.74
N ASN A 104 -11.60 -13.73 -13.77
CA ASN A 104 -11.79 -15.12 -14.18
C ASN A 104 -12.29 -16.00 -13.02
N GLY A 105 -12.42 -15.44 -11.82
CA GLY A 105 -12.77 -16.21 -10.62
C GLY A 105 -11.57 -16.95 -10.01
N GLU A 106 -10.34 -16.63 -10.40
CA GLU A 106 -9.12 -17.30 -9.98
C GLU A 106 -8.44 -16.57 -8.81
N GLN A 107 -7.76 -17.32 -7.94
CA GLN A 107 -6.96 -16.76 -6.84
C GLN A 107 -5.47 -16.74 -7.22
N SER A 108 -4.71 -15.89 -6.54
CA SER A 108 -3.26 -15.80 -6.72
C SER A 108 -2.52 -16.47 -5.56
N THR A 109 -1.21 -16.63 -5.69
CA THR A 109 -0.31 -16.96 -4.60
C THR A 109 0.01 -15.73 -3.75
N LYS A 110 0.35 -15.97 -2.48
CA LYS A 110 0.79 -14.92 -1.54
C LYS A 110 2.16 -14.40 -1.95
N GLY A 111 2.32 -13.09 -2.09
CA GLY A 111 3.61 -12.46 -2.37
C GLY A 111 4.43 -12.13 -1.12
N ASN A 112 5.63 -11.62 -1.35
CA ASN A 112 6.51 -11.17 -0.27
C ASN A 112 6.02 -9.85 0.35
N ASN A 113 6.27 -9.67 1.65
CA ASN A 113 6.02 -8.41 2.34
C ASN A 113 6.94 -7.30 1.76
N PRO A 114 6.39 -6.25 1.11
CA PRO A 114 7.21 -5.18 0.53
C PRO A 114 7.95 -4.35 1.58
N PHE A 115 7.46 -4.29 2.82
CA PHE A 115 8.09 -3.49 3.88
C PHE A 115 9.44 -4.04 4.32
N LYS A 116 9.72 -5.33 4.06
CA LYS A 116 11.02 -5.93 4.35
C LYS A 116 12.18 -5.30 3.57
N LEU A 117 11.86 -4.63 2.46
CA LEU A 117 12.86 -4.01 1.58
C LEU A 117 13.39 -2.68 2.13
N PHE A 118 12.78 -2.12 3.19
CA PHE A 118 13.07 -0.77 3.65
C PHE A 118 13.59 -0.75 5.08
N TYR A 119 14.54 0.14 5.31
CA TYR A 119 14.97 0.55 6.64
C TYR A 119 14.68 2.03 6.83
N ILE A 120 14.25 2.39 8.03
CA ILE A 120 13.99 3.78 8.44
C ILE A 120 14.91 4.15 9.59
N ASP A 121 15.19 5.44 9.74
CA ASP A 121 15.86 5.98 10.92
C ASP A 121 14.83 6.40 11.97
N ARG A 122 15.08 6.07 13.24
CA ARG A 122 14.19 6.43 14.36
C ARG A 122 14.34 7.87 14.82
N THR A 123 15.42 8.55 14.44
CA THR A 123 15.84 9.85 14.98
C THR A 123 15.57 11.02 14.03
N TYR A 124 15.53 10.79 12.72
CA TYR A 124 15.11 11.77 11.72
C TYR A 124 14.28 11.10 10.60
N ASN A 125 13.54 11.90 9.82
CA ASN A 125 12.65 11.37 8.79
C ASN A 125 13.45 10.83 7.60
N TYR A 126 13.78 9.55 7.68
CA TYR A 126 14.56 8.84 6.68
C TYR A 126 14.00 7.46 6.40
N ILE A 127 14.14 7.05 5.15
CA ILE A 127 13.82 5.72 4.65
C ILE A 127 14.71 5.42 3.46
N ALA A 128 15.15 4.19 3.34
CA ALA A 128 15.90 3.71 2.18
C ALA A 128 15.64 2.23 1.93
N GLU A 129 15.64 1.86 0.65
CA GLU A 129 15.60 0.46 0.22
C GLU A 129 16.97 -0.18 0.46
N ARG A 130 17.03 -1.23 1.30
CA ARG A 130 18.26 -1.98 1.62
C ARG A 130 17.95 -3.28 2.38
N ASN A 131 18.97 -4.13 2.49
CA ASN A 131 18.86 -5.44 3.15
C ASN A 131 19.33 -5.45 4.62
N TYR A 132 20.04 -4.41 5.07
CA TYR A 132 20.65 -4.36 6.40
C TYR A 132 20.62 -2.94 6.97
N PRO A 133 20.52 -2.75 8.31
CA PRO A 133 20.60 -1.42 8.92
C PRO A 133 22.01 -0.86 8.79
N VAL A 134 22.14 0.46 8.65
CA VAL A 134 23.45 1.14 8.65
C VAL A 134 24.01 1.30 10.06
N ASP A 135 23.16 1.52 11.05
CA ASP A 135 23.55 1.68 12.45
C ASP A 135 22.47 1.15 13.41
N GLY A 136 22.62 1.41 14.71
CA GLY A 136 21.65 1.00 15.73
C GLY A 136 20.35 1.81 15.76
N ASN A 137 20.31 2.97 15.08
CA ASN A 137 19.12 3.82 14.99
C ASN A 137 18.16 3.33 13.91
N GLU A 138 18.68 2.62 12.90
CA GLU A 138 17.84 2.06 11.84
C GLU A 138 17.03 0.83 12.29
N ILE A 139 15.87 0.67 11.67
CA ILE A 139 14.96 -0.46 11.89
C ILE A 139 14.22 -0.80 10.60
N ASN A 140 14.01 -2.08 10.36
CA ASN A 140 13.29 -2.53 9.18
C ASN A 140 11.82 -2.10 9.26
N LEU A 141 11.29 -1.59 8.15
CA LEU A 141 9.92 -1.09 8.09
C LEU A 141 8.88 -2.17 8.41
N SER A 142 9.16 -3.46 8.15
CA SER A 142 8.23 -4.55 8.50
C SER A 142 8.07 -4.82 9.99
N GLU A 143 9.00 -4.34 10.82
CA GLU A 143 8.87 -4.40 12.28
C GLU A 143 7.91 -3.34 12.81
N ILE A 144 7.67 -2.28 12.00
CA ILE A 144 6.87 -1.11 12.36
C ILE A 144 5.50 -1.19 11.71
N CYS A 145 5.47 -1.20 10.37
CA CYS A 145 4.25 -1.18 9.58
C CYS A 145 3.64 -2.58 9.48
N LYS A 146 2.35 -2.68 9.82
CA LYS A 146 1.64 -3.94 9.86
C LYS A 146 1.19 -4.39 8.47
N THR A 147 1.27 -5.70 8.24
CA THR A 147 0.62 -6.37 7.12
C THR A 147 -0.43 -7.34 7.62
N TYR A 148 -1.65 -7.24 7.12
CA TYR A 148 -2.76 -8.11 7.51
C TYR A 148 -3.02 -9.16 6.44
N ASN A 149 -3.06 -10.41 6.87
CA ASN A 149 -3.41 -11.55 6.03
C ASN A 149 -4.77 -12.09 6.47
N PRO A 150 -5.86 -11.82 5.74
CA PRO A 150 -7.17 -12.37 6.07
C PRO A 150 -7.11 -13.89 6.27
N PRO A 151 -7.67 -14.44 7.36
CA PRO A 151 -7.48 -15.84 7.74
C PRO A 151 -8.33 -16.83 6.91
N TYR A 152 -8.99 -16.34 5.85
CA TYR A 152 -9.92 -17.11 5.05
C TYR A 152 -9.35 -17.42 3.66
N LYS A 153 -9.78 -18.56 3.11
CA LYS A 153 -9.48 -18.95 1.73
C LYS A 153 -10.60 -18.62 0.76
N ILE A 154 -11.84 -18.48 1.23
CA ILE A 154 -13.00 -18.17 0.37
C ILE A 154 -13.02 -16.67 0.12
N SER A 155 -13.02 -16.25 -1.15
CA SER A 155 -12.92 -14.84 -1.55
C SER A 155 -13.98 -13.92 -0.92
N THR A 156 -15.21 -14.40 -0.72
CA THR A 156 -16.28 -13.63 -0.07
C THR A 156 -15.94 -13.36 1.39
N ASN A 157 -15.51 -14.39 2.13
CA ASN A 157 -15.12 -14.23 3.53
C ASN A 157 -13.87 -13.35 3.69
N VAL A 158 -12.93 -13.42 2.73
CA VAL A 158 -11.78 -12.52 2.66
C VAL A 158 -12.23 -11.08 2.47
N TYR A 159 -13.17 -10.84 1.54
CA TYR A 159 -13.74 -9.53 1.30
C TYR A 159 -14.43 -8.96 2.55
N ASP A 160 -15.29 -9.76 3.18
CA ASP A 160 -16.03 -9.34 4.38
C ASP A 160 -15.08 -9.01 5.54
N TYR A 161 -14.05 -9.84 5.75
CA TYR A 161 -13.04 -9.59 6.76
C TYR A 161 -12.24 -8.29 6.53
N ILE A 162 -11.87 -8.01 5.28
CA ILE A 162 -11.23 -6.72 4.94
C ILE A 162 -12.21 -5.58 5.21
N LYS A 163 -13.48 -5.72 4.80
CA LYS A 163 -14.51 -4.70 5.00
C LYS A 163 -14.73 -4.35 6.46
N GLU A 164 -14.74 -5.34 7.34
CA GLU A 164 -14.95 -5.15 8.78
C GLU A 164 -13.78 -4.45 9.48
N HIS A 165 -12.55 -4.62 8.98
CA HIS A 165 -11.34 -4.19 9.71
C HIS A 165 -10.51 -3.08 9.03
N ILE A 166 -10.71 -2.80 7.75
CA ILE A 166 -9.86 -1.85 6.99
C ILE A 166 -9.77 -0.46 7.64
N ASN A 167 -10.85 0.02 8.26
CA ASN A 167 -10.85 1.30 8.96
C ASN A 167 -9.89 1.29 10.16
N GLU A 168 -9.96 0.23 10.98
CA GLU A 168 -9.14 0.08 12.19
C GLU A 168 -7.66 -0.04 11.82
N TRP A 169 -7.34 -0.80 10.77
CA TRP A 169 -5.98 -0.95 10.26
C TRP A 169 -5.39 0.36 9.74
N VAL A 170 -6.21 1.20 9.09
CA VAL A 170 -5.79 2.54 8.65
C VAL A 170 -5.53 3.45 9.85
N GLU A 171 -6.42 3.47 10.85
CA GLU A 171 -6.19 4.26 12.06
C GLU A 171 -4.95 3.79 12.83
N GLU A 172 -4.70 2.48 12.91
CA GLU A 172 -3.49 1.91 13.50
C GLU A 172 -2.23 2.37 12.76
N ALA A 173 -2.23 2.30 11.43
CA ALA A 173 -1.10 2.74 10.63
C ALA A 173 -0.78 4.23 10.80
N ILE A 174 -1.81 5.08 10.92
CA ILE A 174 -1.65 6.51 11.20
C ILE A 174 -1.07 6.72 12.60
N ARG A 175 -1.59 6.01 13.61
CA ARG A 175 -1.06 6.07 14.99
C ARG A 175 0.40 5.64 15.06
N ILE A 176 0.78 4.58 14.33
CA ILE A 176 2.16 4.10 14.26
C ILE A 176 3.04 5.20 13.63
N ARG A 177 2.69 5.73 12.45
CA ARG A 177 3.51 6.74 11.77
C ARG A 177 3.74 8.00 12.62
N ASN A 178 2.74 8.40 13.42
CA ASN A 178 2.84 9.57 14.29
C ASN A 178 3.84 9.42 15.46
N GLN A 179 4.36 8.22 15.70
CA GLN A 179 5.41 7.98 16.70
C GLN A 179 6.83 8.22 16.14
N TYR A 180 6.96 8.50 14.85
CA TYR A 180 8.24 8.66 14.15
C TYR A 180 8.42 10.09 13.62
N PRO A 181 9.67 10.56 13.45
CA PRO A 181 9.97 11.89 12.88
C PRO A 181 9.28 12.13 11.53
N LYS A 182 8.87 13.37 11.26
CA LYS A 182 8.25 13.83 10.01
C LYS A 182 9.15 14.84 9.32
#